data_AF-A0A4P5YP60-F1
#
_entry.id   AF-A0A4P5YP60-F1
#
_cell.length_a   1.000
_cell.length_b   1.000
_cell.length_c   1.000
_cell.angle_alpha   90.00
_cell.angle_beta   90.00
_cell.angle_gamma   90.00
#
_symmetry.space_group_name_H-M   'P 1'
#
loop_
_entity.id
_entity.type
_entity.pdbx_description
1 polymer ?
#
loop_
_entity_poly.entity_id
_entity_poly.type
_entity_poly.pdbx_seq_one_letter_code
_entity_poly.pdbx_strand_id
1 'polypeptide(L)'
;MGLTIHYEFQTRNLNVTAARELLDNLRRAALHLPFQFVGSSIEEFTGSECANEDPNDDLRWLKVQATRYLARGESYYAIQPTRILALVTSPGKGSEPAIFGLCRYPETISVEGVAVATQLQGWSWAGACKTQYASNPALGGVHNFLRCHLSVISLLDSAHRLGLVSKISDESGYWERRDRQELTRMVDKWNRMMAGFAGRLIDECGVRVKAAITEYPNFEHLEAMAAVER
;
A
#
# COMPACT_ATOMS: atom_id res chain seq x y z
N MET A 1 9.62 -1.87 7.01
CA MET A 1 10.59 -0.96 6.38
C MET A 1 10.80 -1.36 4.94
N GLY A 2 11.02 -0.38 4.06
CA GLY A 2 11.32 -0.58 2.65
C GLY A 2 10.47 0.32 1.76
N LEU A 3 10.98 0.68 0.59
CA LEU A 3 10.46 1.76 -0.27
C LEU A 3 8.97 1.57 -0.63
N THR A 4 8.12 2.34 0.05
CA THR A 4 6.65 2.23 0.04
C THR A 4 6.00 3.55 -0.38
N ILE A 5 4.92 3.45 -1.15
CA ILE A 5 4.05 4.57 -1.48
C ILE A 5 2.83 4.50 -0.57
N HIS A 6 2.61 5.52 0.25
CA HIS A 6 1.43 5.69 1.09
C HIS A 6 0.50 6.73 0.47
N TYR A 7 -0.80 6.48 0.52
CA TYR A 7 -1.79 7.40 -0.01
C TYR A 7 -3.08 7.36 0.79
N GLU A 8 -3.73 8.50 0.89
CA GLU A 8 -5.02 8.68 1.54
C GLU A 8 -5.98 9.34 0.57
N PHE A 9 -7.21 8.81 0.54
CA PHE A 9 -8.32 9.40 -0.19
C PHE A 9 -9.34 9.95 0.79
N GLN A 10 -9.94 11.09 0.44
CA GLN A 10 -11.04 11.67 1.21
C GLN A 10 -12.00 12.42 0.29
N THR A 11 -13.29 12.18 0.45
CA THR A 11 -14.33 12.95 -0.23
C THR A 11 -15.60 13.01 0.60
N ARG A 12 -16.34 14.12 0.50
CA ARG A 12 -17.56 14.38 1.27
C ARG A 12 -18.77 14.40 0.36
N ASN A 13 -19.94 14.14 0.93
CA ASN A 13 -21.25 14.35 0.28
C ASN A 13 -21.53 13.50 -0.98
N LEU A 14 -20.80 12.40 -1.21
CA LEU A 14 -21.12 11.46 -2.28
C LEU A 14 -22.12 10.41 -1.81
N ASN A 15 -23.16 10.17 -2.61
CA ASN A 15 -23.95 8.95 -2.53
C ASN A 15 -23.11 7.73 -3.01
N VAL A 16 -23.62 6.52 -2.80
CA VAL A 16 -22.90 5.29 -3.12
C VAL A 16 -22.60 5.18 -4.62
N THR A 17 -23.57 5.50 -5.48
CA THR A 17 -23.41 5.46 -6.93
C THR A 17 -22.27 6.36 -7.40
N ALA A 18 -22.23 7.62 -6.95
CA ALA A 18 -21.19 8.56 -7.30
C ALA A 18 -19.80 8.14 -6.78
N ALA A 19 -19.73 7.57 -5.57
CA ALA A 19 -18.48 7.03 -5.04
C ALA A 19 -17.97 5.84 -5.86
N ARG A 20 -18.88 4.95 -6.29
CA ARG A 20 -18.57 3.83 -7.17
C ARG A 20 -18.10 4.31 -8.55
N GLU A 21 -18.77 5.29 -9.14
CA GLU A 21 -18.39 5.89 -10.43
C GLU A 21 -16.96 6.48 -10.39
N LEU A 22 -16.56 7.12 -9.29
CA LEU A 22 -15.18 7.60 -9.13
C LEU A 22 -14.15 6.46 -9.15
N LEU A 23 -14.44 5.35 -8.47
CA LEU A 23 -13.56 4.18 -8.49
C LEU A 23 -13.58 3.46 -9.84
N ASP A 24 -14.71 3.41 -10.53
CA ASP A 24 -14.80 2.89 -11.89
C ASP A 24 -13.99 3.75 -12.89
N ASN A 25 -14.00 5.08 -12.73
CA ASN A 25 -13.14 5.99 -13.49
C ASN A 25 -11.65 5.70 -13.23
N LEU A 26 -11.30 5.49 -11.96
CA LEU A 26 -9.94 5.14 -11.57
C LEU A 26 -9.54 3.78 -12.15
N ARG A 27 -10.44 2.79 -12.11
CA ARG A 27 -10.24 1.47 -12.73
C ARG A 27 -10.01 1.57 -14.24
N ARG A 28 -10.79 2.41 -14.94
CA ARG A 28 -10.58 2.66 -16.37
C ARG A 28 -9.20 3.24 -16.64
N ALA A 29 -8.71 4.16 -15.81
CA ALA A 29 -7.33 4.64 -15.91
C ALA A 29 -6.32 3.51 -15.64
N ALA A 30 -6.55 2.66 -14.65
CA ALA A 30 -5.67 1.53 -14.32
C ALA A 30 -5.53 0.53 -15.48
N LEU A 31 -6.61 0.28 -16.23
CA LEU A 31 -6.59 -0.60 -17.41
C LEU A 31 -5.69 -0.10 -18.55
N HIS A 32 -5.34 1.19 -18.57
CA HIS A 32 -4.40 1.78 -19.53
C HIS A 32 -2.96 1.84 -19.01
N LEU A 33 -2.72 1.41 -17.77
CA LEU A 33 -1.41 1.39 -17.13
C LEU A 33 -0.85 -0.04 -17.10
N PRO A 34 0.49 -0.22 -17.05
CA PRO A 34 1.10 -1.54 -17.13
C PRO A 34 1.06 -2.30 -15.78
N PHE A 35 -0.11 -2.35 -15.13
CA PHE A 35 -0.37 -3.24 -14.01
C PHE A 35 -0.37 -4.70 -14.50
N GLN A 36 0.13 -5.62 -13.67
CA GLN A 36 -0.01 -7.05 -13.92
C GLN A 36 -1.46 -7.51 -13.76
N PHE A 37 -2.20 -6.89 -12.84
CA PHE A 37 -3.60 -7.21 -12.58
C PHE A 37 -4.40 -5.95 -12.24
N VAL A 38 -5.61 -5.89 -12.78
CA VAL A 38 -6.64 -4.92 -12.42
C VAL A 38 -7.93 -5.70 -12.24
N GLY A 39 -8.60 -5.54 -11.09
CA GLY A 39 -9.86 -6.21 -10.80
C GLY A 39 -10.90 -5.99 -11.91
N SER A 40 -11.67 -7.04 -12.21
CA SER A 40 -12.72 -6.98 -13.23
C SER A 40 -13.83 -5.97 -12.86
N SER A 41 -14.08 -5.79 -11.56
CA SER A 41 -15.05 -4.85 -10.98
C SER A 41 -14.52 -4.19 -9.71
N ILE A 42 -15.28 -3.22 -9.20
CA ILE A 42 -15.12 -2.68 -7.85
C ILE A 42 -15.74 -3.66 -6.84
N GLU A 43 -14.93 -4.10 -5.88
CA GLU A 43 -15.34 -4.87 -4.72
C GLU A 43 -16.23 -4.02 -3.82
N GLU A 44 -17.35 -4.55 -3.36
CA GLU A 44 -18.32 -3.83 -2.55
C GLU A 44 -18.77 -4.69 -1.36
N PHE A 45 -18.67 -4.12 -0.16
CA PHE A 45 -19.07 -4.76 1.08
C PHE A 45 -19.92 -3.80 1.92
N THR A 46 -20.90 -4.35 2.65
CA THR A 46 -21.80 -3.58 3.50
C THR A 46 -22.05 -4.25 4.85
N GLY A 47 -22.15 -3.44 5.91
CA GLY A 47 -22.45 -3.94 7.25
C GLY A 47 -21.46 -5.03 7.71
N SER A 48 -21.97 -6.20 8.07
CA SER A 48 -21.16 -7.32 8.57
C SER A 48 -20.18 -7.88 7.53
N GLU A 49 -20.42 -7.69 6.23
CA GLU A 49 -19.51 -8.14 5.17
C GLU A 49 -18.15 -7.43 5.23
N CYS A 50 -18.09 -6.27 5.88
CA CYS A 50 -16.86 -5.50 6.08
C CYS A 50 -15.92 -6.09 7.14
N ALA A 51 -16.38 -7.09 7.92
CA ALA A 51 -15.58 -7.72 8.96
C ALA A 51 -14.39 -8.50 8.39
N ASN A 52 -13.26 -8.51 9.11
CA ASN A 52 -11.99 -9.13 8.69
C ASN A 52 -11.57 -10.33 9.58
N GLU A 53 -12.54 -10.93 10.26
CA GLU A 53 -12.35 -11.98 11.27
C GLU A 53 -12.13 -13.36 10.65
N ASP A 54 -12.72 -13.65 9.48
CA ASP A 54 -12.58 -14.94 8.81
C ASP A 54 -11.16 -15.09 8.22
N PRO A 55 -10.32 -16.01 8.73
CA PRO A 55 -8.97 -16.22 8.21
C PRO A 55 -8.94 -16.83 6.79
N ASN A 56 -10.05 -17.39 6.30
CA ASN A 56 -10.15 -18.02 4.98
C ASN A 56 -10.72 -17.07 3.91
N ASP A 57 -11.05 -15.83 4.25
CA ASP A 57 -11.53 -14.84 3.30
C ASP A 57 -10.37 -14.35 2.41
N ASP A 58 -10.46 -14.63 1.10
CA ASP A 58 -9.47 -14.21 0.11
C ASP A 58 -9.28 -12.69 0.04
N LEU A 59 -10.31 -11.92 0.42
CA LEU A 59 -10.30 -10.46 0.47
C LEU A 59 -10.09 -9.92 1.90
N ARG A 60 -9.72 -10.80 2.85
CA ARG A 60 -9.43 -10.40 4.23
C ARG A 60 -8.41 -9.28 4.31
N TRP A 61 -7.33 -9.33 3.52
CA TRP A 61 -6.29 -8.31 3.54
C TRP A 61 -6.82 -6.91 3.16
N LEU A 62 -7.73 -6.84 2.18
CA LEU A 62 -8.41 -5.61 1.79
C LEU A 62 -9.22 -5.04 2.97
N LYS A 63 -9.96 -5.91 3.68
CA LYS A 63 -10.76 -5.51 4.85
C LYS A 63 -9.89 -5.11 6.04
N VAL A 64 -8.73 -5.74 6.23
CA VAL A 64 -7.71 -5.31 7.21
C VAL A 64 -7.19 -3.91 6.88
N GLN A 65 -6.85 -3.61 5.62
CA GLN A 65 -6.43 -2.26 5.22
C GLN A 65 -7.54 -1.22 5.41
N ALA A 66 -8.80 -1.62 5.23
CA ALA A 66 -9.95 -0.76 5.42
C ALA A 66 -10.19 -0.38 6.89
N THR A 67 -9.69 -1.15 7.86
CA THR A 67 -9.85 -0.88 9.29
C THR A 67 -9.12 0.40 9.70
N ARG A 68 -9.78 1.20 10.54
CA ARG A 68 -9.19 2.38 11.20
C ARG A 68 -8.94 2.10 12.67
N TYR A 69 -8.09 2.90 13.30
CA TYR A 69 -7.80 2.77 14.73
C TYR A 69 -7.99 4.12 15.41
N LEU A 70 -8.72 4.10 16.52
CA LEU A 70 -8.87 5.22 17.44
C LEU A 70 -7.91 5.02 18.61
N ALA A 71 -6.95 5.93 18.77
CA ALA A 71 -6.11 5.97 19.95
C ALA A 71 -6.87 6.62 21.12
N ARG A 72 -6.84 5.99 22.29
CA ARG A 72 -7.40 6.54 23.54
C ARG A 72 -6.55 6.07 24.71
N GLY A 73 -5.81 7.01 25.32
CA GLY A 73 -4.78 6.66 26.30
C GLY A 73 -3.68 5.82 25.65
N GLU A 74 -3.34 4.69 26.26
CA GLU A 74 -2.36 3.73 25.73
C GLU A 74 -2.99 2.65 24.82
N SER A 75 -4.32 2.69 24.65
CA SER A 75 -5.07 1.68 23.90
C SER A 75 -5.46 2.15 22.50
N TYR A 76 -5.58 1.19 21.58
CA TYR A 76 -6.09 1.40 20.22
C TYR A 76 -7.35 0.56 20.01
N TYR A 77 -8.41 1.18 19.53
CA TYR A 77 -9.69 0.53 19.27
C TYR A 77 -9.95 0.48 17.76
N ALA A 78 -10.19 -0.71 17.23
CA ALA A 78 -10.50 -0.90 15.82
C ALA A 78 -11.87 -0.31 15.47
N ILE A 79 -11.91 0.47 14.39
CA ILE A 79 -13.12 0.98 13.77
C ILE A 79 -13.29 0.24 12.45
N GLN A 80 -14.24 -0.68 12.41
CA GLN A 80 -14.60 -1.36 11.18
C GLN A 80 -15.44 -0.44 10.29
N PRO A 81 -15.23 -0.45 8.97
CA PRO A 81 -16.07 0.30 8.05
C PRO A 81 -17.49 -0.29 8.02
N THR A 82 -18.49 0.57 7.77
CA THR A 82 -19.87 0.16 7.49
C THR A 82 -20.12 -0.11 6.01
N ARG A 83 -19.22 0.39 5.15
CA ARG A 83 -19.21 0.13 3.71
C ARG A 83 -17.79 0.24 3.17
N ILE A 84 -17.43 -0.66 2.26
CA ILE A 84 -16.18 -0.63 1.51
C ILE A 84 -16.53 -0.65 0.02
N LEU A 85 -15.93 0.26 -0.75
CA LEU A 85 -15.80 0.15 -2.20
C LEU A 85 -14.31 0.12 -2.52
N ALA A 86 -13.82 -0.86 -3.28
CA ALA A 86 -12.39 -1.00 -3.51
C ALA A 86 -12.04 -1.56 -4.89
N LEU A 87 -11.04 -0.95 -5.51
CA LEU A 87 -10.35 -1.44 -6.69
C LEU A 87 -9.07 -2.17 -6.25
N VAL A 88 -9.00 -3.47 -6.56
CA VAL A 88 -7.80 -4.28 -6.34
C VAL A 88 -6.92 -4.25 -7.58
N THR A 89 -5.65 -3.91 -7.42
CA THR A 89 -4.65 -3.99 -8.50
C THR A 89 -3.37 -4.67 -8.01
N SER A 90 -2.59 -5.23 -8.94
CA SER A 90 -1.23 -5.69 -8.67
C SER A 90 -0.27 -5.03 -9.66
N PRO A 91 0.67 -4.18 -9.20
CA PRO A 91 1.64 -3.55 -10.09
C PRO A 91 2.49 -4.59 -10.84
N GLY A 92 2.92 -5.63 -10.13
CA GLY A 92 3.73 -6.71 -10.68
C GLY A 92 4.43 -7.51 -9.59
N LYS A 93 5.01 -8.65 -9.99
CA LYS A 93 5.82 -9.51 -9.10
C LYS A 93 6.86 -8.69 -8.33
N GLY A 94 6.99 -8.97 -7.04
CA GLY A 94 7.89 -8.25 -6.13
C GLY A 94 7.30 -6.95 -5.55
N SER A 95 6.07 -6.57 -5.95
CA SER A 95 5.32 -5.52 -5.26
C SER A 95 4.19 -6.11 -4.42
N GLU A 96 3.82 -5.40 -3.35
CA GLU A 96 2.54 -5.63 -2.68
C GLU A 96 1.37 -5.23 -3.61
N PRO A 97 0.17 -5.81 -3.45
CA PRO A 97 -1.02 -5.31 -4.12
C PRO A 97 -1.27 -3.82 -3.80
N ALA A 98 -1.67 -3.05 -4.81
CA ALA A 98 -2.09 -1.67 -4.62
C ALA A 98 -3.61 -1.61 -4.63
N ILE A 99 -4.21 -1.33 -3.48
CA ILE A 99 -5.67 -1.30 -3.30
C ILE A 99 -6.13 0.14 -3.13
N PHE A 100 -7.08 0.56 -3.96
CA PHE A 100 -7.60 1.92 -3.98
C PHE A 100 -9.08 1.87 -3.63
N GLY A 101 -9.47 2.47 -2.51
CA GLY A 101 -10.84 2.34 -2.02
C GLY A 101 -11.46 3.63 -1.54
N LEU A 102 -12.71 3.50 -1.13
CA LEU A 102 -13.50 4.49 -0.41
C LEU A 102 -14.33 3.72 0.62
N CYS A 103 -14.13 4.04 1.90
CA CYS A 103 -14.87 3.46 3.01
C CYS A 103 -15.75 4.50 3.69
N ARG A 104 -16.91 4.04 4.18
CA ARG A 104 -17.69 4.74 5.20
C ARG A 104 -17.49 4.06 6.54
N TYR A 105 -17.49 4.84 7.61
CA TYR A 105 -17.25 4.38 8.97
C TYR A 105 -18.42 4.80 9.86
N PRO A 106 -18.65 4.10 10.99
CA PRO A 106 -19.64 4.56 11.96
C PRO A 106 -19.17 5.88 12.59
N GLU A 107 -20.11 6.79 12.85
CA GLU A 107 -19.81 8.07 13.51
C GLU A 107 -19.39 7.89 14.98
N THR A 108 -19.86 6.80 15.60
CA THR A 108 -19.54 6.42 16.98
C THR A 108 -19.23 4.94 17.09
N ILE A 109 -18.37 4.58 18.04
CA ILE A 109 -18.11 3.19 18.44
C ILE A 109 -18.30 3.04 19.96
N SER A 110 -18.64 1.82 20.41
CA SER A 110 -18.68 1.50 21.83
C SER A 110 -17.29 1.12 22.33
N VAL A 111 -16.76 1.89 23.26
CA VAL A 111 -15.49 1.63 23.95
C VAL A 111 -15.79 1.49 25.42
N GLU A 112 -15.64 0.27 25.96
CA GLU A 112 -15.88 -0.04 27.38
C GLU A 112 -17.29 0.39 27.84
N GLY A 113 -18.28 0.20 26.98
CA GLY A 113 -19.68 0.57 27.26
C GLY A 113 -20.01 2.05 27.06
N VAL A 114 -19.04 2.87 26.64
CA VAL A 114 -19.25 4.30 26.36
C VAL A 114 -19.22 4.56 24.86
N ALA A 115 -20.20 5.31 24.35
CA ALA A 115 -20.20 5.77 22.97
C ALA A 115 -19.14 6.85 22.76
N VAL A 116 -18.21 6.62 21.83
CA VAL A 116 -17.10 7.53 21.50
C VAL A 116 -17.18 7.90 20.02
N ALA A 117 -17.08 9.20 19.72
CA ALA A 117 -17.08 9.71 18.35
C ALA A 117 -15.78 9.33 17.62
N THR A 118 -15.89 8.80 16.40
CA THR A 118 -14.75 8.39 15.57
C THR A 118 -14.09 9.55 14.83
N GLN A 119 -14.80 10.67 14.68
CA GLN A 119 -14.42 11.82 13.84
C GLN A 119 -14.23 11.47 12.35
N LEU A 120 -14.68 10.29 11.93
CA LEU A 120 -14.63 9.86 10.54
C LEU A 120 -15.92 10.29 9.85
N GLN A 121 -15.80 11.18 8.86
CA GLN A 121 -16.93 11.71 8.09
C GLN A 121 -16.71 11.50 6.60
N GLY A 122 -17.81 11.26 5.88
CA GLY A 122 -17.80 11.06 4.44
C GLY A 122 -17.14 9.74 4.04
N TRP A 123 -16.47 9.75 2.89
CA TRP A 123 -15.72 8.61 2.38
C TRP A 123 -14.23 8.84 2.62
N SER A 124 -13.53 7.81 3.07
CA SER A 124 -12.07 7.87 3.19
C SER A 124 -11.41 6.52 2.97
N TRP A 125 -10.13 6.54 2.61
CA TRP A 125 -9.30 5.35 2.44
C TRP A 125 -7.85 5.68 2.76
N ALA A 126 -7.08 4.70 3.19
CA ALA A 126 -5.63 4.81 3.29
C ALA A 126 -5.06 3.49 2.81
N GLY A 127 -4.14 3.57 1.87
CA GLY A 127 -3.45 2.43 1.30
C GLY A 127 -1.95 2.62 1.37
N ALA A 128 -1.26 1.51 1.21
CA ALA A 128 0.18 1.47 1.04
C ALA A 128 0.51 0.41 -0.01
N CYS A 129 1.54 0.67 -0.81
CA CYS A 129 2.07 -0.30 -1.75
C CYS A 129 3.59 -0.27 -1.72
N LYS A 130 4.20 -1.30 -1.14
CA LYS A 130 5.64 -1.51 -1.22
C LYS A 130 6.01 -2.04 -2.60
N THR A 131 6.95 -1.37 -3.24
CA THR A 131 7.42 -1.73 -4.59
C THR A 131 8.88 -2.12 -4.63
N GLN A 132 9.63 -1.90 -3.54
CA GLN A 132 11.07 -2.17 -3.46
C GLN A 132 11.47 -3.53 -4.06
N TYR A 133 10.77 -4.61 -3.71
CA TYR A 133 11.21 -5.95 -4.09
C TYR A 133 10.97 -6.31 -5.56
N ALA A 134 10.25 -5.47 -6.31
CA ALA A 134 10.13 -5.59 -7.76
C ALA A 134 11.48 -5.37 -8.47
N SER A 135 12.47 -4.81 -7.77
CA SER A 135 13.84 -4.63 -8.26
C SER A 135 14.68 -5.91 -8.24
N ASN A 136 14.13 -7.06 -7.82
CA ASN A 136 14.84 -8.34 -7.84
C ASN A 136 15.27 -8.68 -9.28
N PRO A 137 16.55 -8.98 -9.55
CA PRO A 137 17.03 -9.35 -10.88
C PRO A 137 16.25 -10.50 -11.52
N ALA A 138 15.82 -11.50 -10.74
CA ALA A 138 15.01 -12.62 -11.22
C ALA A 138 13.60 -12.21 -11.70
N LEU A 139 13.14 -11.01 -11.33
CA LEU A 139 11.85 -10.45 -11.70
C LEU A 139 11.96 -9.35 -12.77
N GLY A 140 13.14 -9.14 -13.34
CA GLY A 140 13.41 -8.09 -14.34
C GLY A 140 14.12 -6.85 -13.79
N GLY A 141 14.59 -6.90 -12.54
CA GLY A 141 15.47 -5.88 -11.97
C GLY A 141 14.85 -4.49 -11.88
N VAL A 142 15.70 -3.46 -12.00
CA VAL A 142 15.30 -2.04 -11.96
C VAL A 142 14.20 -1.71 -12.98
N HIS A 143 14.18 -2.34 -14.16
CA HIS A 143 13.13 -2.11 -15.15
C HIS A 143 11.75 -2.54 -14.64
N ASN A 144 11.65 -3.70 -13.98
CA ASN A 144 10.39 -4.15 -13.38
C ASN A 144 9.99 -3.26 -12.19
N PHE A 145 10.96 -2.84 -11.36
CA PHE A 145 10.71 -1.87 -10.29
C PHE A 145 10.13 -0.57 -10.81
N LEU A 146 10.77 0.06 -11.79
CA LEU A 146 10.30 1.32 -12.38
C LEU A 146 8.90 1.15 -12.97
N ARG A 147 8.63 0.05 -13.69
CA ARG A 147 7.28 -0.25 -14.19
C ARG A 147 6.26 -0.29 -13.04
N CYS A 148 6.52 -1.05 -12.00
CA CYS A 148 5.59 -1.23 -10.87
C CYS A 148 5.35 0.09 -10.12
N HIS A 149 6.42 0.78 -9.75
CA HIS A 149 6.36 2.02 -8.99
C HIS A 149 5.66 3.12 -9.78
N LEU A 150 6.02 3.30 -11.05
CA LEU A 150 5.42 4.32 -11.91
C LEU A 150 3.95 4.02 -12.25
N SER A 151 3.53 2.75 -12.32
CA SER A 151 2.11 2.40 -12.48
C SER A 151 1.26 2.88 -11.31
N VAL A 152 1.73 2.66 -10.08
CA VAL A 152 1.04 3.13 -8.86
C VAL A 152 0.96 4.65 -8.85
N ILE A 153 2.09 5.32 -9.09
CA ILE A 153 2.18 6.77 -9.14
C ILE A 153 1.26 7.36 -10.23
N SER A 154 1.23 6.79 -11.43
CA SER A 154 0.39 7.27 -12.53
C SER A 154 -1.11 7.09 -12.24
N LEU A 155 -1.46 6.05 -11.50
CA LEU A 155 -2.83 5.85 -11.04
C LEU A 155 -3.20 6.85 -9.94
N LEU A 156 -2.27 7.16 -9.04
CA LEU A 156 -2.42 8.24 -8.05
C LEU A 156 -2.56 9.62 -8.69
N ASP A 157 -1.85 9.90 -9.79
CA ASP A 157 -2.07 11.13 -10.58
C ASP A 157 -3.51 11.19 -11.12
N SER A 158 -4.06 10.04 -11.54
CA SER A 158 -5.45 9.96 -12.00
C SER A 158 -6.43 10.18 -10.85
N ALA A 159 -6.18 9.59 -9.68
CA ALA A 159 -6.98 9.83 -8.47
C ALA A 159 -6.91 11.30 -8.03
N HIS A 160 -5.74 11.94 -8.15
CA HIS A 160 -5.56 13.35 -7.85
C HIS A 160 -6.38 14.25 -8.78
N ARG A 161 -6.38 13.97 -10.09
CA ARG A 161 -7.24 14.68 -11.07
C ARG A 161 -8.73 14.50 -10.80
N LEU A 162 -9.12 13.35 -10.24
CA LEU A 162 -10.50 13.09 -9.80
C LEU A 162 -10.86 13.76 -8.46
N GLY A 163 -9.92 14.46 -7.82
CA GLY A 163 -10.13 15.12 -6.54
C GLY A 163 -10.24 14.16 -5.34
N LEU A 164 -9.75 12.93 -5.46
CA LEU A 164 -9.84 11.91 -4.41
C LEU A 164 -8.73 12.03 -3.37
N VAL A 165 -7.53 12.44 -3.80
CA VAL A 165 -6.32 12.39 -2.97
C VAL A 165 -6.34 13.48 -1.89
N SER A 166 -6.28 13.06 -0.62
CA SER A 166 -6.03 13.97 0.50
C SER A 166 -4.54 14.06 0.84
N LYS A 167 -3.81 12.94 0.75
CA LYS A 167 -2.38 12.89 1.07
C LYS A 167 -1.67 11.80 0.27
N ILE A 168 -0.45 12.06 -0.15
CA ILE A 168 0.49 11.07 -0.67
C ILE A 168 1.81 11.25 0.06
N SER A 169 2.45 10.14 0.42
CA SER A 169 3.80 10.08 0.97
C SER A 169 4.54 8.95 0.30
N ASP A 170 5.44 9.28 -0.60
CA ASP A 170 6.30 8.34 -1.30
C ASP A 170 7.69 8.38 -0.69
N GLU A 171 8.12 7.28 -0.06
CA GLU A 171 9.42 7.21 0.62
C GLU A 171 10.62 7.36 -0.34
N SER A 172 10.40 7.23 -1.66
CA SER A 172 11.43 7.51 -2.66
C SER A 172 11.57 8.99 -2.99
N GLY A 173 10.55 9.81 -2.67
CA GLY A 173 10.43 11.20 -3.09
C GLY A 173 10.13 11.39 -4.59
N TYR A 174 9.79 10.32 -5.32
CA TYR A 174 9.46 10.42 -6.74
C TYR A 174 8.14 11.15 -6.96
N TRP A 175 7.16 11.00 -6.07
CA TRP A 175 5.90 11.75 -6.12
C TRP A 175 6.11 13.26 -6.30
N GLU A 176 7.03 13.84 -5.54
CA GLU A 176 7.31 15.28 -5.57
C GLU A 176 8.30 15.65 -6.68
N ARG A 177 9.39 14.87 -6.84
CA ARG A 177 10.52 15.27 -7.69
C ARG A 177 10.36 14.83 -9.14
N ARG A 178 9.61 13.75 -9.38
CA ARG A 178 9.48 13.08 -10.70
C ARG A 178 10.81 12.72 -11.35
N ASP A 179 11.86 12.54 -10.56
CA ASP A 179 13.20 12.19 -11.04
C ASP A 179 13.39 10.66 -11.06
N ARG A 180 13.40 10.11 -12.28
CA ARG A 180 13.56 8.66 -12.49
C ARG A 180 14.96 8.17 -12.15
N GLN A 181 16.00 8.97 -12.36
CA GLN A 181 17.36 8.57 -12.04
C GLN A 181 17.53 8.46 -10.54
N GLU A 182 16.98 9.44 -9.80
CA GLU A 182 17.02 9.42 -8.34
C GLU A 182 16.20 8.25 -7.78
N LEU A 183 15.03 7.97 -8.35
CA LEU A 183 14.23 6.80 -7.98
C LEU A 183 15.04 5.48 -8.13
N THR A 184 15.79 5.33 -9.22
CA THR A 184 16.68 4.18 -9.41
C THR A 184 17.80 4.12 -8.36
N ARG A 185 18.46 5.24 -8.05
CA ARG A 185 19.48 5.27 -7.00
C ARG A 185 18.90 4.93 -5.62
N MET A 186 17.68 5.40 -5.35
CA MET A 186 17.00 5.17 -4.08
C MET A 186 16.70 3.69 -3.88
N VAL A 187 16.21 2.96 -4.89
CA VAL A 187 15.96 1.52 -4.73
C VAL A 187 17.25 0.74 -4.50
N ASP A 188 18.35 1.11 -5.17
CA ASP A 188 19.66 0.47 -4.96
C ASP A 188 20.16 0.71 -3.53
N LYS A 189 20.06 1.95 -3.03
CA LYS A 189 20.43 2.32 -1.66
C LYS A 189 19.62 1.54 -0.62
N TRP A 190 18.30 1.44 -0.81
CA TRP A 190 17.44 0.67 0.08
C TRP A 190 17.75 -0.84 0.06
N ASN A 191 18.04 -1.40 -1.10
CA ASN A 191 18.43 -2.80 -1.23
C ASN A 191 19.75 -3.09 -0.50
N ARG A 192 20.76 -2.22 -0.63
CA ARG A 192 22.03 -2.34 0.13
C ARG A 192 21.80 -2.25 1.63
N MET A 193 21.04 -1.25 2.07
CA MET A 193 20.72 -1.07 3.49
C MET A 193 20.04 -2.32 4.09
N MET A 194 19.04 -2.86 3.39
CA MET A 194 18.34 -4.07 3.82
C MET A 194 19.23 -5.31 3.79
N ALA A 195 20.07 -5.46 2.76
CA ALA A 195 21.00 -6.58 2.66
C ALA A 195 22.03 -6.55 3.80
N GLY A 196 22.67 -5.41 4.05
CA GLY A 196 23.61 -5.27 5.16
C GLY A 196 22.98 -5.40 6.54
N PHE A 197 21.71 -5.02 6.72
CA PHE A 197 20.99 -5.28 7.97
C PHE A 197 20.69 -6.77 8.17
N ALA A 198 20.19 -7.45 7.13
CA ALA A 198 19.91 -8.88 7.18
C ALA A 198 21.17 -9.71 7.41
N GLY A 199 22.27 -9.36 6.72
CA GLY A 199 23.58 -9.96 6.87
C GLY A 199 24.08 -9.96 8.32
N ARG A 200 24.13 -8.78 8.94
CA ARG A 200 24.55 -8.65 10.34
C ARG A 200 23.69 -9.47 11.31
N LEU A 201 22.38 -9.51 11.10
CA LEU A 201 21.51 -10.33 11.95
C LEU A 201 21.79 -11.83 11.80
N ILE A 202 22.11 -12.30 10.59
CA ILE A 202 22.49 -13.69 10.34
C ILE A 202 23.82 -14.00 11.04
N ASP A 203 24.81 -13.11 10.91
CA ASP A 203 26.14 -13.27 11.49
C ASP A 203 26.12 -13.24 13.03
N GLU A 204 25.41 -12.27 13.63
CA GLU A 204 25.41 -12.05 15.07
C GLU A 204 24.52 -13.05 15.82
N CYS A 205 23.40 -13.46 15.24
CA CYS A 205 22.43 -14.32 15.92
C CYS A 205 22.54 -15.80 15.49
N GLY A 206 23.26 -16.13 14.42
CA GLY A 206 23.32 -17.50 13.87
C GLY A 206 21.95 -18.03 13.40
N VAL A 207 20.96 -17.14 13.21
CA VAL A 207 19.60 -17.48 12.82
C VAL A 207 19.41 -17.24 11.33
N ARG A 208 18.75 -18.19 10.63
CA ARG A 208 18.23 -17.93 9.28
C ARG A 208 17.13 -16.88 9.34
N VAL A 209 17.47 -15.63 9.08
CA VAL A 209 16.50 -14.55 8.85
C VAL A 209 15.84 -14.78 7.49
N LYS A 210 14.54 -15.10 7.46
CA LYS A 210 13.75 -15.07 6.21
C LYS A 210 13.33 -13.64 5.93
N ALA A 211 14.05 -12.96 5.04
CA ALA A 211 13.66 -11.66 4.50
C ALA A 211 13.66 -11.70 2.97
N ALA A 212 12.74 -11.01 2.30
CA ALA A 212 12.66 -11.04 0.84
C ALA A 212 13.98 -10.61 0.14
N ILE A 213 14.81 -9.80 0.81
CA ILE A 213 16.13 -9.40 0.31
C ILE A 213 17.15 -10.54 0.31
N THR A 214 17.07 -11.51 1.22
CA THR A 214 18.01 -12.65 1.29
C THR A 214 17.76 -13.65 0.15
N GLU A 215 16.63 -13.53 -0.56
CA GLU A 215 16.29 -14.35 -1.73
C GLU A 215 16.79 -13.72 -3.05
N TYR A 216 17.46 -12.56 -2.99
CA TYR A 216 18.02 -11.93 -4.17
C TYR A 216 19.22 -12.74 -4.68
N PRO A 217 19.30 -13.05 -5.99
CA PRO A 217 20.44 -13.76 -6.56
C PRO A 217 21.79 -13.03 -6.33
N ASN A 218 21.74 -11.72 -6.12
CA ASN A 218 22.89 -10.85 -5.87
C ASN A 218 22.98 -10.38 -4.41
N PHE A 219 22.37 -11.09 -3.46
CA PHE A 219 22.35 -10.71 -2.04
C PHE A 219 23.76 -10.49 -1.45
N GLU A 220 24.68 -11.44 -1.61
CA GLU A 220 26.05 -11.35 -1.07
C GLU A 220 26.80 -10.13 -1.61
N HIS A 221 26.54 -9.74 -2.87
CA HIS A 221 27.12 -8.53 -3.45
C HIS A 221 26.54 -7.26 -2.81
N LEU A 222 25.22 -7.20 -2.62
CA LEU A 222 24.55 -6.06 -1.97
C LEU A 222 24.99 -5.89 -0.52
N GLU A 223 25.18 -7.01 0.19
CA GLU A 223 25.72 -7.04 1.55
C GLU A 223 27.16 -6.52 1.60
N ALA A 224 28.04 -7.01 0.73
CA ALA A 224 29.42 -6.57 0.65
C ALA A 224 29.53 -5.06 0.36
N MET A 225 28.72 -4.54 -0.56
CA MET A 225 28.67 -3.09 -0.84
C MET A 225 28.21 -2.28 0.37
N ALA A 226 27.23 -2.79 1.12
CA ALA A 226 26.74 -2.12 2.33
C ALA A 226 27.79 -2.09 3.47
N ALA A 227 28.73 -3.04 3.49
CA ALA A 227 29.82 -3.07 4.46
C ALA A 227 30.94 -2.04 4.16
N VAL A 228 31.13 -1.68 2.89
CA VAL A 228 32.17 -0.74 2.43
C VAL A 228 31.76 0.73 2.60
N GLU A 229 30.46 1.03 2.67
CA GLU A 229 29.93 2.39 2.85
C GLU A 229 29.86 2.86 4.33
N ARG A 230 30.56 2.17 5.26
CA ARG A 230 30.71 2.54 6.68
C ARG A 230 31.97 3.35 6.93
#